data_AF-A0A142YMR9-F1
#
_entry.id   AF-A0A142YMR9-F1
#
_cell.length_a   1.000
_cell.length_b   1.000
_cell.length_c   1.000
_cell.angle_alpha   90.00
_cell.angle_beta   90.00
_cell.angle_gamma   90.00
#
_symmetry.space_group_name_H-M   'P 1'
#
loop_
_entity.id
_entity.type
_entity.pdbx_description
1 polymer ?
#
loop_
_entity_poly.entity_id
_entity_poly.type
_entity_poly.pdbx_seq_one_letter_code
_entity_poly.pdbx_strand_id
1 'polypeptide(L)'
;MSAIFGEMLTFPQANGPEVQLRVFGDEHYARYEDVEGYTVVYDEALGRFCYADLAGNRLVSTGVTIDGPPPPGVVRHLQESLTVRQARIEEREMLHHPPEAAAMESVVRTFGPNQGLLNGRQLSIGTVRGLTILVNFQDVSSTTTASDVEEMLNGDDYTENGNISSVRQYFLRVSNGMLDYTNTVVGPFTLSRNRRDYVNTLLVEEALRLAVASGLDLRQFDSRGEGIIDAINILYAGQSLYENMLWPHNSLIDLQFGPIRTNLYLLTGLGRNPSELTIGTFCHENGHLLCRFPDMYDYGSRDGDSQNSSGIGYYCLMGAGNHLDDGRSPAPVCAYLRDLAGWVDTVVDLNAPGAQVAEAGRYDVVFKYRTSKRNEYFLVENRTRVGLDRACPSSGLAIYHCDILGSNERQEGTADRHYQCALLQADGRRDLEANPRVGGNQGDGGDLFGPMGGVVVSSMSNPHSREWDGRESGLILSDIEFDDDDRIRFRVGGRAASQSVRGEQATEVRIPDNNTGGVSSIISITASGIVRRIKVDLEIRHPFIGDLVVELLAPSGTRSILHSRRGGAQDDLIASFDSERPGELASLVGQPLRGNWVLRVSDRARRDVGRLVKWSLEAETASA
;
A
#
# COMPACT_ATOMS: atom_id res chain seq x y z
N MET A 1 -12.89 -1.86 -6.85
CA MET A 1 -13.04 -2.90 -7.88
C MET A 1 -11.77 -3.70 -7.85
N SER A 2 -11.79 -4.99 -7.53
CA SER A 2 -10.59 -5.73 -7.10
C SER A 2 -9.51 -5.90 -8.19
N ALA A 3 -8.26 -5.67 -7.79
CA ALA A 3 -7.05 -6.02 -8.55
C ALA A 3 -6.50 -7.39 -8.11
N ILE A 4 -5.59 -7.97 -8.90
CA ILE A 4 -4.91 -9.24 -8.63
C ILE A 4 -3.42 -9.09 -8.93
N PHE A 5 -2.55 -9.58 -8.07
CA PHE A 5 -1.12 -9.21 -7.99
C PHE A 5 -0.16 -10.40 -8.07
N GLY A 6 -0.56 -11.49 -8.72
CA GLY A 6 0.28 -12.65 -8.97
C GLY A 6 -0.15 -13.91 -8.24
N GLU A 7 -1.44 -14.03 -7.90
CA GLU A 7 -2.04 -15.20 -7.28
C GLU A 7 -2.18 -16.36 -8.28
N MET A 8 -2.07 -17.60 -7.76
CA MET A 8 -2.20 -18.83 -8.55
C MET A 8 -3.66 -19.28 -8.59
N LEU A 9 -4.20 -19.43 -9.80
CA LEU A 9 -5.59 -19.80 -10.04
C LEU A 9 -5.69 -20.91 -11.09
N THR A 10 -6.73 -21.73 -11.01
CA THR A 10 -6.95 -22.86 -11.92
C THR A 10 -7.96 -22.48 -13.00
N PHE A 11 -7.53 -22.56 -14.25
CA PHE A 11 -8.33 -22.19 -15.42
C PHE A 11 -8.77 -23.42 -16.21
N PRO A 12 -10.05 -23.49 -16.62
CA PRO A 12 -10.54 -24.51 -17.55
C PRO A 12 -9.94 -24.29 -18.95
N GLN A 13 -9.92 -25.36 -19.76
CA GLN A 13 -9.65 -25.27 -21.19
C GLN A 13 -10.77 -26.00 -21.94
N ALA A 14 -11.20 -25.47 -23.10
CA ALA A 14 -12.21 -26.15 -23.91
C ALA A 14 -11.69 -27.49 -24.45
N ASN A 15 -10.40 -27.55 -24.83
CA ASN A 15 -9.77 -28.72 -25.44
C ASN A 15 -8.52 -29.20 -24.68
N GLY A 16 -8.55 -29.22 -23.34
CA GLY A 16 -7.40 -29.68 -22.55
C GLY A 16 -7.74 -29.86 -21.06
N PRO A 17 -6.79 -30.38 -20.25
CA PRO A 17 -6.94 -30.39 -18.79
C PRO A 17 -6.97 -28.96 -18.24
N GLU A 18 -7.43 -28.77 -17.02
CA GLU A 18 -7.28 -27.47 -16.35
C GLU A 18 -5.80 -27.12 -16.14
N VAL A 19 -5.49 -25.83 -16.11
CA VAL A 19 -4.11 -25.32 -15.95
C VAL A 19 -4.02 -24.34 -14.79
N GLN A 20 -2.92 -24.36 -14.04
CA GLN A 20 -2.65 -23.37 -13.01
C GLN A 20 -1.86 -22.20 -13.60
N LEU A 21 -2.41 -20.99 -13.46
CA LEU A 21 -1.81 -19.77 -13.97
C LEU A 21 -1.68 -18.74 -12.84
N ARG A 22 -0.60 -17.99 -12.89
CA ARG A 22 -0.37 -16.79 -12.11
C ARG A 22 -1.04 -15.60 -12.79
N VAL A 23 -1.88 -14.87 -12.07
CA VAL A 23 -2.72 -13.81 -12.66
C VAL A 23 -2.32 -12.44 -12.11
N PHE A 24 -2.19 -11.46 -13.01
CA PHE A 24 -1.92 -10.07 -12.67
C PHE A 24 -2.92 -9.17 -13.39
N GLY A 25 -3.46 -8.15 -12.73
CA GLY A 25 -4.36 -7.22 -13.40
C GLY A 25 -5.39 -6.55 -12.51
N ASP A 26 -6.37 -5.96 -13.17
CA ASP A 26 -7.55 -5.30 -12.60
C ASP A 26 -8.76 -5.56 -13.50
N GLU A 27 -9.95 -5.09 -13.10
CA GLU A 27 -11.18 -5.30 -13.87
C GLU A 27 -11.10 -4.86 -15.34
N HIS A 28 -10.12 -4.04 -15.73
CA HIS A 28 -9.93 -3.55 -17.10
C HIS A 28 -8.93 -4.39 -17.89
N TYR A 29 -7.91 -4.95 -17.25
CA TYR A 29 -6.83 -5.69 -17.92
C TYR A 29 -6.24 -6.83 -17.08
N ALA A 30 -6.21 -8.05 -17.62
CA ALA A 30 -5.42 -9.18 -17.09
C ALA A 30 -4.21 -9.53 -17.94
N ARG A 31 -3.22 -10.10 -17.26
CA ARG A 31 -2.16 -10.90 -17.85
C ARG A 31 -1.95 -12.17 -17.04
N TYR A 32 -1.62 -13.24 -17.75
CA TYR A 32 -1.43 -14.58 -17.20
C TYR A 32 0.00 -15.05 -17.41
N GLU A 33 0.57 -15.72 -16.41
CA GLU A 33 1.84 -16.43 -16.51
C GLU A 33 1.67 -17.88 -16.06
N ASP A 34 2.47 -18.79 -16.60
CA ASP A 34 2.57 -20.15 -16.05
C ASP A 34 3.35 -20.16 -14.71
N VAL A 35 3.47 -21.34 -14.10
CA VAL A 35 4.22 -21.52 -12.85
C VAL A 35 5.70 -21.16 -12.95
N GLU A 36 6.27 -21.13 -14.16
CA GLU A 36 7.68 -20.80 -14.42
C GLU A 36 7.90 -19.32 -14.79
N GLY A 37 6.83 -18.53 -14.92
CA GLY A 37 6.87 -17.10 -15.23
C GLY A 37 6.81 -16.77 -16.73
N TYR A 38 6.50 -17.73 -17.61
CA TYR A 38 6.25 -17.44 -19.02
C TYR A 38 4.84 -16.90 -19.21
N THR A 39 4.71 -15.80 -19.95
CA THR A 39 3.40 -15.21 -20.23
C THR A 39 2.61 -16.08 -21.21
N VAL A 40 1.33 -16.25 -20.94
CA VAL A 40 0.43 -17.11 -21.71
C VAL A 40 -0.81 -16.33 -22.13
N VAL A 41 -1.42 -16.75 -23.25
CA VAL A 41 -2.71 -16.24 -23.72
C VAL A 41 -3.62 -17.40 -24.10
N TYR A 42 -4.93 -17.21 -23.95
CA TYR A 42 -5.90 -18.20 -24.40
C TYR A 42 -6.07 -18.10 -25.92
N ASP A 43 -5.81 -19.20 -26.62
CA ASP A 43 -6.00 -19.32 -28.06
C ASP A 43 -7.40 -19.88 -28.34
N GLU A 44 -8.32 -19.01 -28.79
CA GLU A 44 -9.72 -19.37 -29.07
C GLU A 44 -9.86 -20.45 -30.15
N ALA A 45 -8.94 -20.48 -31.13
CA ALA A 45 -9.00 -21.46 -32.21
C ALA A 45 -8.60 -22.86 -31.73
N LEU A 46 -7.65 -22.94 -30.80
CA LEU A 46 -7.23 -24.19 -30.17
C LEU A 46 -8.11 -24.56 -28.96
N GLY A 47 -8.75 -23.59 -28.32
CA GLY A 47 -9.46 -23.76 -27.07
C GLY A 47 -8.54 -24.10 -25.90
N ARG A 48 -7.30 -23.58 -25.90
CA ARG A 48 -6.22 -23.90 -24.95
C ARG A 48 -5.34 -22.67 -24.67
N PHE A 49 -4.69 -22.64 -23.51
CA PHE A 49 -3.64 -21.66 -23.20
C PHE A 49 -2.34 -22.02 -23.92
N CYS A 50 -1.77 -21.03 -24.58
CA CYS A 50 -0.53 -21.11 -25.33
C CYS A 50 0.49 -20.09 -24.81
N TYR A 51 1.78 -20.40 -24.97
CA TYR A 51 2.84 -19.41 -24.73
C TYR A 51 2.59 -18.18 -25.60
N ALA A 52 2.83 -17.00 -25.03
CA ALA A 52 2.62 -15.73 -25.71
C ALA A 52 3.93 -15.18 -26.29
N ASP A 53 3.82 -14.43 -27.39
CA ASP A 53 4.88 -13.59 -27.95
C ASP A 53 4.33 -12.17 -28.21
N LEU A 54 5.21 -11.21 -28.54
CA LEU A 54 4.81 -9.85 -28.88
C LEU A 54 4.80 -9.63 -30.40
N ALA A 55 3.62 -9.39 -30.95
CA ALA A 55 3.45 -8.86 -32.30
C ALA A 55 2.97 -7.40 -32.21
N GLY A 56 3.80 -6.46 -32.64
CA GLY A 56 3.47 -5.03 -32.58
C GLY A 56 3.16 -4.53 -31.16
N ASN A 57 3.91 -5.03 -30.17
CA ASN A 57 3.72 -4.76 -28.73
C ASN A 57 2.40 -5.29 -28.13
N ARG A 58 1.66 -6.15 -28.84
CA ARG A 58 0.48 -6.89 -28.35
C ARG A 58 0.83 -8.35 -28.09
N LEU A 59 0.28 -8.92 -27.02
CA LEU A 59 0.44 -10.34 -26.73
C LEU A 59 -0.39 -11.13 -27.73
N VAL A 60 0.25 -12.08 -28.40
CA VAL A 60 -0.36 -13.00 -29.35
C VAL A 60 0.01 -14.43 -29.00
N SER A 61 -0.88 -15.37 -29.33
CA SER A 61 -0.62 -16.79 -29.16
C SER A 61 0.51 -17.23 -30.10
N THR A 62 1.47 -17.99 -29.57
CA THR A 62 2.46 -18.70 -30.38
C THR A 62 1.89 -19.96 -31.05
N GLY A 63 0.66 -20.37 -30.67
CA GLY A 63 0.06 -21.65 -31.05
C GLY A 63 0.67 -22.88 -30.35
N VAL A 64 1.68 -22.70 -29.50
CA VAL A 64 2.31 -23.78 -28.73
C VAL A 64 1.68 -23.84 -27.34
N THR A 65 1.06 -24.97 -27.00
CA THR A 65 0.39 -25.16 -25.71
C THR A 65 1.40 -25.30 -24.57
N ILE A 66 0.95 -24.95 -23.37
CA ILE A 66 1.78 -24.97 -22.16
C ILE A 66 1.96 -26.37 -21.54
N ASP A 67 1.49 -27.43 -22.22
CA ASP A 67 1.73 -28.81 -21.78
C ASP A 67 3.16 -29.28 -22.11
N GLY A 68 3.86 -28.54 -22.97
CA GLY A 68 5.21 -28.83 -23.44
C GLY A 68 6.19 -27.69 -23.15
N PRO A 69 7.48 -27.87 -23.47
CA PRO A 69 8.49 -26.84 -23.25
C PRO A 69 8.18 -25.57 -24.06
N PRO A 70 8.57 -24.37 -23.55
CA PRO A 70 8.37 -23.12 -24.26
C PRO A 70 9.08 -23.13 -25.62
N PRO A 71 8.48 -22.53 -26.66
CA PRO A 71 9.13 -22.44 -27.96
C PRO A 71 10.38 -21.54 -27.89
N PRO A 72 11.39 -21.78 -28.75
CA PRO A 72 12.62 -20.99 -28.75
C PRO A 72 12.33 -19.49 -28.94
N GLY A 73 12.90 -18.65 -28.07
CA GLY A 73 12.81 -17.19 -28.18
C GLY A 73 11.75 -16.53 -27.30
N VAL A 74 10.84 -17.29 -26.69
CA VAL A 74 9.90 -16.74 -25.70
C VAL A 74 10.63 -16.42 -24.40
N VAL A 75 10.41 -15.22 -23.87
CA VAL A 75 11.02 -14.75 -22.63
C VAL A 75 10.01 -14.71 -21.49
N ARG A 76 10.49 -14.80 -20.25
CA ARG A 76 9.62 -14.70 -19.07
C ARG A 76 9.14 -13.28 -18.86
N HIS A 77 7.98 -13.14 -18.22
CA HIS A 77 7.38 -11.87 -17.84
C HIS A 77 7.15 -10.90 -19.00
N LEU A 78 6.82 -11.43 -20.18
CA LEU A 78 6.38 -10.67 -21.34
C LEU A 78 5.17 -9.80 -21.01
N GLN A 79 5.15 -8.55 -21.46
CA GLN A 79 4.08 -7.61 -21.18
C GLN A 79 3.77 -6.78 -22.43
N GLU A 80 2.49 -6.48 -22.63
CA GLU A 80 2.09 -5.49 -23.64
C GLU A 80 2.59 -4.10 -23.24
N SER A 81 2.87 -3.27 -24.25
CA SER A 81 3.19 -1.86 -24.01
C SER A 81 2.03 -1.13 -23.33
N LEU A 82 2.34 -0.05 -22.59
CA LEU A 82 1.33 0.78 -21.94
C LEU A 82 0.25 1.28 -22.93
N THR A 83 0.66 1.70 -24.14
CA THR A 83 -0.27 2.16 -25.18
C THR A 83 -1.25 1.07 -25.62
N VAL A 84 -0.81 -0.18 -25.70
CA VAL A 84 -1.68 -1.31 -26.06
C VAL A 84 -2.65 -1.63 -24.93
N ARG A 85 -2.18 -1.61 -23.68
CA ARG A 85 -3.04 -1.81 -22.51
C ARG A 85 -4.12 -0.74 -22.46
N GLN A 86 -3.75 0.54 -22.59
CA GLN A 86 -4.70 1.65 -22.60
C GLN A 86 -5.73 1.50 -23.72
N ALA A 87 -5.32 1.12 -24.93
CA ALA A 87 -6.24 0.89 -26.03
C ALA A 87 -7.21 -0.27 -25.77
N ARG A 88 -6.77 -1.35 -25.09
CA ARG A 88 -7.67 -2.46 -24.69
C ARG A 88 -8.66 -2.03 -23.60
N ILE A 89 -8.21 -1.20 -22.65
CA ILE A 89 -9.06 -0.62 -21.61
C ILE A 89 -10.13 0.27 -22.28
N GLU A 90 -9.73 1.21 -23.13
CA GLU A 90 -10.64 2.09 -23.88
C GLU A 90 -11.62 1.31 -24.77
N GLU A 91 -11.16 0.30 -25.50
CA GLU A 91 -12.04 -0.56 -26.32
C GLU A 91 -13.09 -1.28 -25.47
N ARG A 92 -12.70 -1.73 -24.28
CA ARG A 92 -13.59 -2.40 -23.32
C ARG A 92 -14.58 -1.43 -22.68
N GLU A 93 -14.14 -0.23 -22.30
CA GLU A 93 -15.00 0.86 -21.83
C GLU A 93 -16.06 1.22 -22.89
N MET A 94 -15.66 1.36 -24.15
CA MET A 94 -16.57 1.69 -25.26
C MET A 94 -17.62 0.60 -25.54
N LEU A 95 -17.31 -0.67 -25.28
CA LEU A 95 -18.23 -1.78 -25.49
C LEU A 95 -19.29 -1.93 -24.37
N HIS A 96 -19.06 -1.32 -23.19
CA HIS A 96 -19.75 -1.74 -21.97
C HIS A 96 -20.36 -0.62 -21.12
N HIS A 97 -20.20 0.66 -21.46
CA HIS A 97 -20.77 1.76 -20.66
C HIS A 97 -22.07 2.36 -21.21
N PRO A 98 -23.21 2.25 -20.49
CA PRO A 98 -24.28 3.24 -20.59
C PRO A 98 -23.77 4.62 -20.11
N PRO A 99 -24.36 5.74 -20.57
CA PRO A 99 -23.91 7.11 -20.22
C PRO A 99 -23.80 7.41 -18.72
N GLU A 100 -24.50 6.66 -17.87
CA GLU A 100 -24.49 6.78 -16.41
C GLU A 100 -23.27 6.10 -15.75
N ALA A 101 -22.68 5.07 -16.37
CA ALA A 101 -21.45 4.45 -15.89
C ALA A 101 -20.21 5.33 -16.19
N ALA A 102 -20.23 6.04 -17.32
CA ALA A 102 -19.24 7.10 -17.62
C ALA A 102 -19.32 8.26 -16.61
N ALA A 103 -20.50 8.52 -16.03
CA ALA A 103 -20.62 9.46 -14.92
C ALA A 103 -19.88 8.93 -13.68
N MET A 104 -19.91 7.62 -13.39
CA MET A 104 -19.20 7.02 -12.25
C MET A 104 -17.67 7.03 -12.44
N GLU A 105 -17.16 6.75 -13.64
CA GLU A 105 -15.72 6.89 -13.97
C GLU A 105 -15.25 8.35 -13.95
N SER A 106 -16.08 9.28 -14.43
CA SER A 106 -15.81 10.72 -14.28
C SER A 106 -15.87 11.20 -12.82
N VAL A 107 -16.34 10.35 -11.89
CA VAL A 107 -16.64 10.63 -10.48
C VAL A 107 -15.76 9.84 -9.50
N VAL A 108 -14.74 9.11 -9.95
CA VAL A 108 -13.63 8.66 -9.07
C VAL A 108 -12.62 9.81 -8.82
N ARG A 109 -13.08 11.05 -8.95
CA ARG A 109 -12.35 12.21 -8.44
C ARG A 109 -12.57 12.28 -6.94
N THR A 110 -11.61 11.77 -6.19
CA THR A 110 -11.40 12.00 -4.76
C THR A 110 -11.21 13.50 -4.43
N PHE A 111 -11.12 14.36 -5.45
CA PHE A 111 -11.50 15.79 -5.39
C PHE A 111 -13.03 15.96 -5.30
N GLY A 112 -13.66 15.52 -4.21
CA GLY A 112 -15.11 15.40 -4.14
C GLY A 112 -15.77 16.02 -2.90
N PRO A 113 -17.05 16.43 -2.98
CA PRO A 113 -17.85 17.01 -1.88
C PRO A 113 -18.06 16.07 -0.68
N ASN A 114 -17.67 14.79 -0.80
CA ASN A 114 -17.87 13.74 0.20
C ASN A 114 -16.60 13.38 0.97
N GLN A 115 -15.68 14.33 1.12
CA GLN A 115 -14.52 14.23 2.03
C GLN A 115 -13.65 12.99 1.77
N GLY A 116 -13.43 12.61 0.50
CA GLY A 116 -12.60 11.46 0.11
C GLY A 116 -13.37 10.14 -0.13
N LEU A 117 -14.66 10.06 0.19
CA LEU A 117 -15.50 8.92 -0.19
C LEU A 117 -16.08 9.06 -1.60
N LEU A 118 -16.40 7.93 -2.24
CA LEU A 118 -17.07 7.93 -3.53
C LEU A 118 -18.49 8.51 -3.41
N ASN A 119 -18.97 9.13 -4.49
CA ASN A 119 -20.33 9.63 -4.54
C ASN A 119 -21.36 8.49 -4.49
N GLY A 120 -22.53 8.79 -3.94
CA GLY A 120 -23.68 7.89 -3.93
C GLY A 120 -24.20 7.59 -2.54
N ARG A 121 -24.97 6.52 -2.46
CA ARG A 121 -25.68 6.06 -1.26
C ARG A 121 -24.70 5.40 -0.29
N GLN A 122 -24.61 5.94 0.92
CA GLN A 122 -23.84 5.38 2.03
C GLN A 122 -24.77 4.65 3.01
N LEU A 123 -24.37 3.42 3.36
CA LEU A 123 -25.01 2.46 4.23
C LEU A 123 -24.00 1.95 5.28
N SER A 124 -23.05 2.82 5.67
CA SER A 124 -21.97 2.47 6.59
C SER A 124 -22.42 2.32 8.04
N ILE A 125 -23.65 2.73 8.40
CA ILE A 125 -24.15 2.67 9.78
C ILE A 125 -25.57 2.09 9.79
N GLY A 126 -25.84 1.23 10.76
CA GLY A 126 -27.13 0.58 11.00
C GLY A 126 -27.11 -0.90 10.64
N THR A 127 -28.31 -1.46 10.52
CA THR A 127 -28.51 -2.85 10.09
C THR A 127 -28.83 -2.89 8.61
N VAL A 128 -27.99 -3.58 7.84
CA VAL A 128 -28.15 -3.74 6.39
C VAL A 128 -28.27 -5.21 6.07
N ARG A 129 -29.22 -5.56 5.20
CA ARG A 129 -29.39 -6.91 4.69
C ARG A 129 -29.09 -6.95 3.20
N GLY A 130 -28.00 -7.59 2.82
CA GLY A 130 -27.63 -7.88 1.44
C GLY A 130 -28.39 -9.07 0.88
N LEU A 131 -28.50 -9.11 -0.44
CA LEU A 131 -29.01 -10.25 -1.19
C LEU A 131 -27.83 -10.98 -1.84
N THR A 132 -27.60 -12.24 -1.47
CA THR A 132 -26.60 -13.09 -2.12
C THR A 132 -27.29 -14.15 -2.98
N ILE A 133 -27.04 -14.14 -4.29
CA ILE A 133 -27.61 -15.07 -5.25
C ILE A 133 -26.52 -16.02 -5.74
N LEU A 134 -26.71 -17.31 -5.50
CA LEU A 134 -25.83 -18.35 -6.02
C LEU A 134 -26.32 -18.77 -7.41
N VAL A 135 -25.40 -18.87 -8.36
CA VAL A 135 -25.74 -19.30 -9.73
C VAL A 135 -24.81 -20.39 -10.25
N ASN A 136 -25.40 -21.39 -10.89
CA ASN A 136 -24.69 -22.37 -11.70
C ASN A 136 -24.84 -22.02 -13.19
N PHE A 137 -23.92 -22.49 -14.01
CA PHE A 137 -24.06 -22.50 -15.46
C PHE A 137 -24.58 -23.87 -15.92
N GLN A 138 -24.96 -24.00 -17.19
CA GLN A 138 -25.39 -25.30 -17.75
C GLN A 138 -24.26 -26.35 -17.73
N ASP A 139 -23.01 -25.91 -17.90
CA ASP A 139 -21.82 -26.74 -17.99
C ASP A 139 -20.94 -26.72 -16.72
N VAL A 140 -21.17 -25.79 -15.80
CA VAL A 140 -20.36 -25.61 -14.59
C VAL A 140 -21.24 -25.45 -13.37
N SER A 141 -21.03 -26.31 -12.37
CA SER A 141 -21.67 -26.26 -11.06
C SER A 141 -20.64 -26.27 -9.93
N SER A 142 -21.06 -25.84 -8.74
CA SER A 142 -20.26 -25.92 -7.52
C SER A 142 -20.86 -26.93 -6.56
N THR A 143 -20.01 -27.63 -5.79
CA THR A 143 -20.47 -28.43 -4.65
C THR A 143 -20.73 -27.59 -3.40
N THR A 144 -20.34 -26.31 -3.41
CA THR A 144 -20.66 -25.35 -2.36
C THR A 144 -22.16 -25.14 -2.27
N THR A 145 -22.72 -25.33 -1.08
CA THR A 145 -24.15 -25.20 -0.81
C THR A 145 -24.51 -23.79 -0.35
N ALA A 146 -25.80 -23.45 -0.41
CA ALA A 146 -26.30 -22.21 0.18
C ALA A 146 -26.00 -22.11 1.68
N SER A 147 -26.00 -23.24 2.40
CA SER A 147 -25.67 -23.26 3.83
C SER A 147 -24.19 -22.94 4.09
N ASP A 148 -23.28 -23.42 3.26
CA ASP A 148 -21.85 -23.11 3.40
C ASP A 148 -21.59 -21.61 3.25
N VAL A 149 -22.29 -20.98 2.29
CA VAL A 149 -22.21 -19.53 2.05
C VAL A 149 -22.91 -18.76 3.17
N GLU A 150 -24.07 -19.21 3.63
CA GLU A 150 -24.80 -18.56 4.73
C GLU A 150 -23.93 -18.51 6.00
N GLU A 151 -23.25 -19.60 6.35
CA GLU A 151 -22.31 -19.64 7.48
C GLU A 151 -21.11 -18.70 7.24
N MET A 152 -20.51 -18.70 6.04
CA MET A 152 -19.41 -17.78 5.70
C MET A 152 -19.82 -16.31 5.81
N LEU A 153 -21.04 -15.97 5.42
CA LEU A 153 -21.50 -14.58 5.40
C LEU A 153 -22.01 -14.11 6.76
N ASN A 154 -22.73 -14.96 7.50
CA ASN A 154 -23.52 -14.55 8.66
C ASN A 154 -23.11 -15.23 9.98
N GLY A 155 -22.36 -16.34 9.94
CA GLY A 155 -22.07 -17.14 11.12
C GLY A 155 -21.32 -16.36 12.21
N ASP A 156 -21.72 -16.52 13.47
CA ASP A 156 -21.12 -15.76 14.58
C ASP A 156 -19.69 -16.21 14.92
N ASP A 157 -19.37 -17.50 14.70
CA ASP A 157 -18.08 -18.11 15.00
C ASP A 157 -17.44 -18.80 13.78
N TYR A 158 -17.74 -18.34 12.56
CA TYR A 158 -17.24 -18.97 11.33
C TYR A 158 -15.70 -18.84 11.21
N THR A 159 -15.00 -19.98 11.20
CA THR A 159 -13.55 -20.06 10.95
C THR A 159 -13.17 -21.17 9.97
N GLU A 160 -14.15 -21.70 9.23
CA GLU A 160 -13.93 -22.79 8.28
C GLU A 160 -12.97 -22.37 7.17
N ASN A 161 -12.26 -23.35 6.61
CA ASN A 161 -11.29 -23.17 5.52
C ASN A 161 -10.15 -22.19 5.83
N GLY A 162 -9.90 -21.91 7.11
CA GLY A 162 -8.86 -21.01 7.59
C GLY A 162 -9.28 -19.53 7.66
N ASN A 163 -10.53 -19.20 7.33
CA ASN A 163 -11.05 -17.83 7.46
C ASN A 163 -10.96 -17.34 8.90
N ILE A 164 -10.67 -16.05 9.08
CA ILE A 164 -10.54 -15.45 10.40
C ILE A 164 -11.88 -15.20 11.10
N SER A 165 -12.94 -15.02 10.32
CA SER A 165 -14.31 -14.78 10.77
C SER A 165 -15.29 -14.93 9.60
N SER A 166 -16.58 -14.78 9.86
CA SER A 166 -17.55 -14.46 8.80
C SER A 166 -17.43 -13.02 8.32
N VAL A 167 -18.10 -12.71 7.20
CA VAL A 167 -18.21 -11.34 6.67
C VAL A 167 -18.93 -10.42 7.65
N ARG A 168 -20.05 -10.85 8.25
CA ARG A 168 -20.77 -10.08 9.27
C ARG A 168 -19.87 -9.71 10.44
N GLN A 169 -19.13 -10.70 10.97
CA GLN A 169 -18.23 -10.49 12.10
C GLN A 169 -17.03 -9.60 11.73
N TYR A 170 -16.55 -9.67 10.49
CA TYR A 170 -15.55 -8.73 9.99
C TYR A 170 -16.06 -7.28 10.07
N PHE A 171 -17.22 -6.99 9.46
CA PHE A 171 -17.80 -5.64 9.45
C PHE A 171 -18.17 -5.15 10.85
N LEU A 172 -18.74 -6.00 11.72
CA LEU A 172 -19.01 -5.65 13.11
C LEU A 172 -17.72 -5.23 13.85
N ARG A 173 -16.62 -5.97 13.67
CA ARG A 173 -15.34 -5.65 14.32
C ARG A 173 -14.75 -4.33 13.82
N VAL A 174 -14.62 -4.15 12.51
CA VAL A 174 -13.96 -2.95 11.94
C VAL A 174 -14.82 -1.68 12.06
N SER A 175 -16.14 -1.83 12.20
CA SER A 175 -17.07 -0.71 12.39
C SER A 175 -17.40 -0.41 13.85
N ASN A 176 -16.78 -1.11 14.81
CA ASN A 176 -17.13 -1.05 16.23
C ASN A 176 -18.64 -1.27 16.50
N GLY A 177 -19.24 -2.22 15.78
CA GLY A 177 -20.66 -2.55 15.88
C GLY A 177 -21.61 -1.53 15.24
N MET A 178 -21.09 -0.48 14.60
CA MET A 178 -21.94 0.51 13.93
C MET A 178 -22.58 -0.02 12.65
N LEU A 179 -21.98 -1.00 11.99
CA LEU A 179 -22.55 -1.69 10.82
C LEU A 179 -22.80 -3.16 11.13
N ASP A 180 -24.07 -3.56 11.18
CA ASP A 180 -24.48 -4.97 11.18
C ASP A 180 -24.91 -5.37 9.77
N TYR A 181 -23.97 -5.93 9.01
CA TYR A 181 -24.21 -6.38 7.64
C TYR A 181 -24.46 -7.88 7.58
N THR A 182 -25.70 -8.26 7.28
CA THR A 182 -26.13 -9.65 7.07
C THR A 182 -26.47 -9.88 5.60
N ASN A 183 -26.52 -11.14 5.17
CA ASN A 183 -26.94 -11.51 3.83
C ASN A 183 -28.07 -12.54 3.89
N THR A 184 -28.94 -12.55 2.87
CA THR A 184 -29.83 -13.69 2.62
C THR A 184 -29.32 -14.43 1.40
N VAL A 185 -28.95 -15.70 1.57
CA VAL A 185 -28.47 -16.53 0.48
C VAL A 185 -29.63 -17.25 -0.21
N VAL A 186 -29.73 -17.13 -1.53
CA VAL A 186 -30.71 -17.83 -2.37
C VAL A 186 -30.04 -18.58 -3.52
N GLY A 187 -30.71 -19.62 -4.02
CA GLY A 187 -30.17 -20.51 -5.06
C GLY A 187 -29.51 -21.77 -4.48
N PRO A 188 -28.65 -22.46 -5.25
CA PRO A 188 -28.16 -22.07 -6.56
C PRO A 188 -29.24 -22.16 -7.65
N PHE A 189 -29.31 -21.14 -8.50
CA PHE A 189 -30.12 -21.16 -9.72
C PHE A 189 -29.26 -21.52 -10.92
N THR A 190 -29.76 -22.37 -11.82
CA THR A 190 -29.04 -22.67 -13.07
C THR A 190 -29.41 -21.66 -14.14
N LEU A 191 -28.41 -20.92 -14.63
CA LEU A 191 -28.53 -19.98 -15.74
C LEU A 191 -28.81 -20.70 -17.06
N SER A 192 -29.33 -19.98 -18.05
CA SER A 192 -29.81 -20.55 -19.32
C SER A 192 -28.71 -20.97 -20.30
N ARG A 193 -27.45 -20.54 -20.09
CA ARG A 193 -26.34 -20.77 -21.01
C ARG A 193 -25.10 -21.37 -20.32
N ASN A 194 -24.12 -21.76 -21.13
CA ASN A 194 -22.83 -22.22 -20.63
C ASN A 194 -22.00 -21.03 -20.11
N ARG A 195 -21.04 -21.29 -19.23
CA ARG A 195 -20.21 -20.23 -18.61
C ARG A 195 -19.52 -19.35 -19.63
N ARG A 196 -19.06 -19.93 -20.76
CA ARG A 196 -18.36 -19.19 -21.83
C ARG A 196 -19.21 -18.08 -22.44
N ASP A 197 -20.52 -18.27 -22.53
CA ASP A 197 -21.43 -17.27 -23.12
C ASP A 197 -21.54 -16.02 -22.25
N TYR A 198 -21.37 -16.17 -20.93
CA TYR A 198 -21.41 -15.07 -19.96
C TYR A 198 -20.08 -14.32 -19.83
N VAL A 199 -19.00 -14.78 -20.48
CA VAL A 199 -17.77 -13.96 -20.59
C VAL A 199 -18.10 -12.63 -21.29
N ASN A 200 -19.01 -12.63 -22.27
CA ASN A 200 -19.39 -11.45 -23.04
C ASN A 200 -20.85 -10.99 -22.77
N THR A 201 -21.52 -11.57 -21.78
CA THR A 201 -22.92 -11.25 -21.44
C THR A 201 -23.08 -11.13 -19.93
N LEU A 202 -23.59 -10.00 -19.44
CA LEU A 202 -23.81 -9.82 -18.00
C LEU A 202 -24.94 -10.74 -17.48
N LEU A 203 -24.66 -11.51 -16.41
CA LEU A 203 -25.60 -12.50 -15.85
C LEU A 203 -26.57 -11.96 -14.78
N VAL A 204 -26.37 -10.72 -14.32
CA VAL A 204 -27.04 -10.17 -13.12
C VAL A 204 -28.55 -10.11 -13.27
N GLU A 205 -29.06 -9.66 -14.42
CA GLU A 205 -30.49 -9.55 -14.69
C GLU A 205 -31.19 -10.93 -14.67
N GLU A 206 -30.55 -11.94 -15.25
CA GLU A 206 -31.07 -13.30 -15.28
C GLU A 206 -31.10 -13.92 -13.88
N ALA A 207 -30.01 -13.77 -13.12
CA ALA A 207 -29.91 -14.24 -11.74
C ALA A 207 -31.00 -13.62 -10.85
N LEU A 208 -31.22 -12.30 -10.95
CA LEU A 208 -32.26 -11.59 -10.21
C LEU A 208 -33.68 -12.05 -10.60
N ARG A 209 -33.95 -12.25 -11.89
CA ARG A 209 -35.24 -12.78 -12.35
C ARG A 209 -35.52 -14.17 -11.79
N LEU A 210 -34.52 -15.05 -11.76
CA LEU A 210 -34.64 -16.38 -11.18
C LEU A 210 -34.92 -16.32 -9.67
N ALA A 211 -34.23 -15.45 -8.94
CA ALA A 211 -34.46 -15.24 -7.51
C ALA A 211 -35.87 -14.69 -7.21
N VAL A 212 -36.34 -13.70 -7.98
CA VAL A 212 -37.70 -13.16 -7.82
C VAL A 212 -38.75 -14.23 -8.16
N ALA A 213 -38.52 -15.01 -9.22
CA ALA A 213 -39.41 -16.10 -9.61
C ALA A 213 -39.49 -17.22 -8.56
N SER A 214 -38.48 -17.38 -7.69
CA SER A 214 -38.53 -18.32 -6.57
C SER A 214 -39.35 -17.82 -5.37
N GLY A 215 -39.98 -16.63 -5.48
CA GLY A 215 -40.81 -16.04 -4.44
C GLY A 215 -40.07 -15.11 -3.49
N LEU A 216 -38.84 -14.70 -3.82
CA LEU A 216 -38.06 -13.75 -3.02
C LEU A 216 -38.73 -12.37 -2.99
N ASP A 217 -39.02 -11.86 -1.80
CA ASP A 217 -39.48 -10.47 -1.62
C ASP A 217 -38.28 -9.52 -1.55
N LEU A 218 -38.09 -8.71 -2.60
CA LEU A 218 -36.96 -7.77 -2.68
C LEU A 218 -37.05 -6.61 -1.68
N ARG A 219 -38.24 -6.32 -1.12
CA ARG A 219 -38.43 -5.21 -0.17
C ARG A 219 -37.65 -5.40 1.13
N GLN A 220 -37.25 -6.63 1.46
CA GLN A 220 -36.48 -6.91 2.67
C GLN A 220 -35.02 -6.43 2.60
N PHE A 221 -34.55 -6.03 1.42
CA PHE A 221 -33.17 -5.58 1.16
C PHE A 221 -33.09 -4.06 0.96
N ASP A 222 -34.08 -3.32 1.45
CA ASP A 222 -34.16 -1.86 1.38
C ASP A 222 -34.26 -1.30 2.80
N SER A 223 -33.12 -1.23 3.49
CA SER A 223 -33.01 -0.75 4.88
C SER A 223 -33.48 0.68 5.07
N ARG A 224 -33.55 1.47 3.99
CA ARG A 224 -33.92 2.89 4.03
C ARG A 224 -35.35 3.17 3.56
N GLY A 225 -36.05 2.16 3.02
CA GLY A 225 -37.41 2.32 2.50
C GLY A 225 -37.50 3.24 1.28
N GLU A 226 -36.42 3.33 0.49
CA GLU A 226 -36.30 4.22 -0.67
C GLU A 226 -36.74 3.56 -1.99
N GLY A 227 -37.14 2.28 -1.93
CA GLY A 227 -37.42 1.45 -3.09
C GLY A 227 -36.16 0.95 -3.79
N ILE A 228 -35.01 0.88 -3.11
CA ILE A 228 -33.72 0.52 -3.72
C ILE A 228 -33.07 -0.61 -2.93
N ILE A 229 -32.64 -1.68 -3.59
CA ILE A 229 -31.85 -2.74 -2.93
C ILE A 229 -30.51 -2.18 -2.45
N ASP A 230 -30.16 -2.45 -1.20
CA ASP A 230 -28.95 -2.01 -0.50
C ASP A 230 -27.67 -2.58 -1.13
N ALA A 231 -27.59 -3.92 -1.19
CA ALA A 231 -26.45 -4.65 -1.71
C ALA A 231 -26.90 -5.94 -2.41
N ILE A 232 -26.41 -6.15 -3.63
CA ILE A 232 -26.66 -7.36 -4.42
C ILE A 232 -25.31 -8.05 -4.65
N ASN A 233 -25.20 -9.31 -4.27
CA ASN A 233 -24.01 -10.12 -4.43
C ASN A 233 -24.34 -11.33 -5.30
N ILE A 234 -23.69 -11.47 -6.46
CA ILE A 234 -23.85 -12.65 -7.31
C ILE A 234 -22.59 -13.51 -7.22
N LEU A 235 -22.75 -14.75 -6.74
CA LEU A 235 -21.67 -15.74 -6.65
C LEU A 235 -21.91 -16.84 -7.68
N TYR A 236 -21.07 -16.90 -8.71
CA TYR A 236 -21.21 -17.88 -9.78
C TYR A 236 -20.33 -19.12 -9.56
N ALA A 237 -20.79 -20.27 -10.02
CA ALA A 237 -20.09 -21.54 -9.83
C ALA A 237 -18.69 -21.58 -10.45
N GLY A 238 -17.73 -22.12 -9.68
CA GLY A 238 -16.33 -22.23 -10.06
C GLY A 238 -15.47 -21.10 -9.50
N GLN A 239 -14.15 -21.22 -9.69
CA GLN A 239 -13.22 -20.16 -9.34
C GLN A 239 -13.50 -18.90 -10.16
N SER A 240 -13.17 -17.74 -9.59
CA SER A 240 -13.27 -16.46 -10.30
C SER A 240 -12.49 -16.51 -11.60
N LEU A 241 -13.15 -16.18 -12.70
CA LEU A 241 -12.55 -15.99 -14.01
C LEU A 241 -12.20 -14.52 -14.19
N TYR A 242 -10.97 -14.22 -14.58
CA TYR A 242 -10.48 -12.87 -14.78
C TYR A 242 -10.67 -12.44 -16.24
N GLU A 243 -11.88 -12.70 -16.76
CA GLU A 243 -12.24 -12.53 -18.17
C GLU A 243 -13.52 -11.70 -18.32
N ASN A 244 -13.40 -10.52 -18.93
CA ASN A 244 -14.52 -9.66 -19.33
C ASN A 244 -15.62 -9.53 -18.25
N MET A 245 -16.84 -9.97 -18.52
CA MET A 245 -18.00 -9.82 -17.62
C MET A 245 -17.98 -10.76 -16.42
N LEU A 246 -17.13 -11.79 -16.44
CA LEU A 246 -16.97 -12.71 -15.31
C LEU A 246 -15.84 -12.28 -14.38
N TRP A 247 -15.04 -11.27 -14.75
CA TRP A 247 -14.06 -10.66 -13.85
C TRP A 247 -14.75 -10.18 -12.57
N PRO A 248 -14.22 -10.47 -11.37
CA PRO A 248 -14.78 -9.94 -10.12
C PRO A 248 -14.89 -8.41 -10.10
N HIS A 249 -16.11 -7.87 -10.10
CA HIS A 249 -16.32 -6.42 -10.16
C HIS A 249 -17.57 -5.99 -9.41
N ASN A 250 -17.68 -4.68 -9.19
CA ASN A 250 -18.94 -4.03 -8.87
C ASN A 250 -19.31 -3.00 -9.93
N SER A 251 -20.61 -2.84 -10.19
CA SER A 251 -21.10 -1.83 -11.11
C SER A 251 -22.55 -1.46 -10.79
N LEU A 252 -23.04 -0.40 -11.46
CA LEU A 252 -24.44 -0.01 -11.42
C LEU A 252 -25.25 -0.85 -12.40
N ILE A 253 -26.43 -1.24 -11.96
CA ILE A 253 -27.46 -1.79 -12.82
C ILE A 253 -28.81 -1.21 -12.39
N ASP A 254 -29.58 -0.67 -13.33
CA ASP A 254 -30.92 -0.12 -13.06
C ASP A 254 -31.99 -1.04 -13.67
N LEU A 255 -32.48 -1.96 -12.85
CA LEU A 255 -33.57 -2.89 -13.17
C LEU A 255 -34.74 -2.61 -12.22
N GLN A 256 -35.95 -2.62 -12.76
CA GLN A 256 -37.17 -2.40 -12.00
C GLN A 256 -37.92 -3.72 -11.75
N PHE A 257 -38.20 -4.03 -10.49
CA PHE A 257 -38.99 -5.17 -10.03
C PHE A 257 -40.15 -4.69 -9.14
N GLY A 258 -41.29 -4.38 -9.76
CA GLY A 258 -42.43 -3.80 -9.05
C GLY A 258 -42.06 -2.42 -8.47
N PRO A 259 -42.18 -2.17 -7.16
CA PRO A 259 -41.79 -0.90 -6.54
C PRO A 259 -40.29 -0.81 -6.21
N ILE A 260 -39.53 -1.90 -6.34
CA ILE A 260 -38.11 -1.95 -6.00
C ILE A 260 -37.25 -1.84 -7.26
N ARG A 261 -36.18 -1.05 -7.20
CA ARG A 261 -35.13 -1.00 -8.21
C ARG A 261 -33.78 -1.49 -7.66
N THR A 262 -32.92 -1.91 -8.57
CA THR A 262 -31.53 -2.25 -8.26
C THR A 262 -30.64 -1.00 -8.23
N ASN A 263 -29.41 -1.16 -7.77
CA ASN A 263 -28.39 -0.10 -7.80
C ASN A 263 -27.02 -0.74 -8.05
N LEU A 264 -26.16 -0.81 -7.03
CA LEU A 264 -24.87 -1.46 -7.13
C LEU A 264 -25.04 -2.98 -6.96
N TYR A 265 -24.26 -3.73 -7.73
CA TYR A 265 -24.08 -5.17 -7.54
C TYR A 265 -22.60 -5.52 -7.45
N LEU A 266 -22.31 -6.63 -6.80
CA LEU A 266 -21.07 -7.41 -6.85
C LEU A 266 -21.31 -8.62 -7.75
N LEU A 267 -20.32 -8.97 -8.56
CA LEU A 267 -20.22 -10.26 -9.21
C LEU A 267 -18.84 -10.88 -8.94
N THR A 268 -18.78 -12.13 -8.46
CA THR A 268 -17.53 -12.87 -8.24
C THR A 268 -17.75 -14.39 -8.27
N GLY A 269 -16.68 -15.18 -8.36
CA GLY A 269 -16.74 -16.64 -8.29
C GLY A 269 -17.05 -17.15 -6.88
N LEU A 270 -17.80 -18.25 -6.81
CA LEU A 270 -18.18 -18.97 -5.60
C LEU A 270 -17.12 -19.99 -5.15
N GLY A 271 -16.22 -20.37 -6.04
CA GLY A 271 -15.36 -21.54 -5.89
C GLY A 271 -16.03 -22.83 -6.37
N ARG A 272 -15.23 -23.88 -6.51
CA ARG A 272 -15.66 -25.22 -6.99
C ARG A 272 -16.22 -26.09 -5.87
N ASN A 273 -15.77 -25.84 -4.65
CA ASN A 273 -16.13 -26.59 -3.46
C ASN A 273 -15.97 -25.70 -2.21
N PRO A 274 -16.54 -26.11 -1.05
CA PRO A 274 -16.54 -25.27 0.15
C PRO A 274 -15.16 -24.84 0.63
N SER A 275 -14.10 -25.62 0.38
CA SER A 275 -12.73 -25.30 0.85
C SER A 275 -12.09 -24.10 0.16
N GLU A 276 -12.67 -23.63 -0.94
CA GLU A 276 -12.23 -22.44 -1.67
C GLU A 276 -12.93 -21.15 -1.21
N LEU A 277 -13.87 -21.23 -0.26
CA LEU A 277 -14.57 -20.08 0.28
C LEU A 277 -13.64 -19.19 1.09
N THR A 278 -13.58 -17.91 0.71
CA THR A 278 -12.77 -16.87 1.35
C THR A 278 -13.57 -15.57 1.46
N ILE A 279 -13.29 -14.78 2.50
CA ILE A 279 -14.08 -13.56 2.79
C ILE A 279 -13.50 -12.29 2.17
N GLY A 280 -12.21 -12.27 1.81
CA GLY A 280 -11.45 -11.06 1.48
C GLY A 280 -12.05 -10.24 0.34
N THR A 281 -12.18 -10.81 -0.85
CA THR A 281 -12.78 -10.14 -2.02
C THR A 281 -14.22 -9.71 -1.74
N PHE A 282 -15.00 -10.56 -1.06
CA PHE A 282 -16.39 -10.22 -0.71
C PHE A 282 -16.45 -8.99 0.19
N CYS A 283 -15.59 -8.91 1.22
CA CYS A 283 -15.49 -7.77 2.13
C CYS A 283 -15.04 -6.49 1.39
N HIS A 284 -14.00 -6.57 0.54
CA HIS A 284 -13.48 -5.43 -0.23
C HIS A 284 -14.59 -4.79 -1.07
N GLU A 285 -15.26 -5.61 -1.86
CA GLU A 285 -16.30 -5.14 -2.77
C GLU A 285 -17.52 -4.59 -2.01
N ASN A 286 -17.92 -5.24 -0.91
CA ASN A 286 -18.98 -4.73 -0.06
C ASN A 286 -18.60 -3.42 0.66
N GLY A 287 -17.30 -3.14 0.85
CA GLY A 287 -16.81 -1.81 1.24
C GLY A 287 -17.22 -0.72 0.24
N HIS A 288 -17.18 -1.00 -1.07
CA HIS A 288 -17.69 -0.08 -2.09
C HIS A 288 -19.21 0.03 -2.10
N LEU A 289 -19.92 -1.11 -2.01
CA LEU A 289 -21.38 -1.14 -2.10
C LEU A 289 -22.01 -0.40 -0.91
N LEU A 290 -21.52 -0.68 0.29
CA LEU A 290 -22.10 -0.19 1.54
C LEU A 290 -21.53 1.18 1.92
N CYS A 291 -20.21 1.32 1.93
CA CYS A 291 -19.56 2.48 2.55
C CYS A 291 -19.11 3.52 1.53
N ARG A 292 -19.19 3.19 0.22
CA ARG A 292 -18.64 4.02 -0.85
C ARG A 292 -17.15 4.31 -0.64
N PHE A 293 -16.42 3.35 -0.07
CA PHE A 293 -14.98 3.46 0.02
C PHE A 293 -14.36 3.50 -1.37
N PRO A 294 -13.35 4.33 -1.62
CA PRO A 294 -12.54 4.26 -2.84
C PRO A 294 -11.55 3.09 -2.74
N ASP A 295 -11.06 2.64 -3.90
CA ASP A 295 -9.87 1.80 -3.95
C ASP A 295 -8.66 2.60 -3.44
N MET A 296 -7.77 1.90 -2.72
CA MET A 296 -6.60 2.47 -2.06
C MET A 296 -5.27 2.05 -2.71
N TYR A 297 -5.34 1.48 -3.90
CA TYR A 297 -4.24 1.35 -4.86
C TYR A 297 -4.49 2.25 -6.07
N ASP A 298 -3.55 2.25 -7.00
CA ASP A 298 -3.48 3.12 -8.16
C ASP A 298 -3.52 2.29 -9.45
N TYR A 299 -4.49 2.58 -10.32
CA TYR A 299 -4.70 1.83 -11.56
C TYR A 299 -3.70 2.23 -12.66
N GLY A 300 -3.08 3.41 -12.56
CA GLY A 300 -2.11 3.90 -13.53
C GLY A 300 -2.71 4.35 -14.86
N SER A 301 -4.03 4.56 -14.91
CA SER A 301 -4.78 4.94 -16.12
C SER A 301 -5.91 5.96 -15.86
N ARG A 302 -6.15 6.34 -14.60
CA ARG A 302 -7.19 7.29 -14.20
C ARG A 302 -6.57 8.63 -13.81
N ASP A 303 -7.39 9.68 -13.71
CA ASP A 303 -6.97 11.02 -13.27
C ASP A 303 -5.79 11.67 -14.03
N GLY A 304 -5.53 11.23 -15.26
CA GLY A 304 -4.39 11.70 -16.07
C GLY A 304 -3.05 11.09 -15.65
N ASP A 305 -3.08 10.00 -14.88
CA ASP A 305 -1.91 9.22 -14.53
C ASP A 305 -1.55 8.16 -15.59
N SER A 306 -0.29 7.73 -15.58
CA SER A 306 0.28 6.75 -16.51
C SER A 306 1.15 5.70 -15.82
N GLN A 307 1.16 5.67 -14.48
CA GLN A 307 2.03 4.84 -13.67
C GLN A 307 1.24 4.19 -12.55
N ASN A 308 1.03 2.89 -12.59
CA ASN A 308 0.41 2.21 -11.46
C ASN A 308 1.36 2.16 -10.23
N SER A 309 0.78 2.16 -9.03
CA SER A 309 1.45 1.99 -7.74
C SER A 309 0.61 1.10 -6.83
N SER A 310 1.18 0.64 -5.72
CA SER A 310 0.49 -0.20 -4.74
C SER A 310 -0.38 0.62 -3.76
N GLY A 311 -0.26 1.95 -3.77
CA GLY A 311 -0.99 2.85 -2.88
C GLY A 311 -0.75 2.52 -1.42
N ILE A 312 -1.75 2.01 -0.71
CA ILE A 312 -1.62 1.58 0.70
C ILE A 312 -1.24 0.10 0.87
N GLY A 313 -1.14 -0.66 -0.23
CA GLY A 313 -0.73 -2.06 -0.24
C GLY A 313 -1.59 -2.95 0.66
N TYR A 314 -0.95 -3.90 1.35
CA TYR A 314 -1.59 -4.84 2.27
C TYR A 314 -2.14 -4.20 3.55
N TYR A 315 -1.89 -2.90 3.78
CA TYR A 315 -2.26 -2.22 5.02
C TYR A 315 -3.70 -1.70 5.04
N CYS A 316 -4.55 -2.05 4.08
CA CYS A 316 -5.98 -1.78 4.13
C CYS A 316 -6.76 -2.82 3.31
N LEU A 317 -7.98 -3.17 3.77
CA LEU A 317 -8.95 -3.94 2.97
C LEU A 317 -9.13 -3.38 1.56
N MET A 318 -9.22 -2.05 1.44
CA MET A 318 -9.44 -1.37 0.17
C MET A 318 -8.16 -1.19 -0.66
N GLY A 319 -7.01 -1.62 -0.12
CA GLY A 319 -5.75 -1.79 -0.84
C GLY A 319 -5.64 -3.22 -1.38
N ALA A 320 -4.45 -3.83 -1.26
CA ALA A 320 -4.24 -5.26 -1.50
C ALA A 320 -4.57 -6.13 -0.27
N GLY A 321 -4.97 -5.52 0.85
CA GLY A 321 -5.17 -6.21 2.13
C GLY A 321 -6.26 -7.27 2.11
N ASN A 322 -7.18 -7.24 1.14
CA ASN A 322 -8.17 -8.28 0.92
C ASN A 322 -7.59 -9.62 0.41
N HIS A 323 -6.33 -9.64 -0.03
CA HIS A 323 -5.64 -10.84 -0.52
C HIS A 323 -4.76 -11.53 0.54
N LEU A 324 -4.63 -10.93 1.74
CA LEU A 324 -3.84 -11.50 2.82
C LEU A 324 -4.34 -12.90 3.20
N ASP A 325 -3.39 -13.83 3.35
CA ASP A 325 -3.67 -15.24 3.67
C ASP A 325 -4.59 -15.92 2.63
N ASP A 326 -4.34 -15.61 1.35
CA ASP A 326 -5.18 -15.94 0.19
C ASP A 326 -6.65 -15.50 0.35
N GLY A 327 -6.87 -14.34 0.99
CA GLY A 327 -8.19 -13.77 1.24
C GLY A 327 -8.93 -14.34 2.44
N ARG A 328 -8.30 -15.19 3.24
CA ARG A 328 -8.88 -15.75 4.49
C ARG A 328 -8.77 -14.79 5.67
N SER A 329 -7.79 -13.88 5.63
CA SER A 329 -7.46 -12.95 6.72
C SER A 329 -7.33 -11.52 6.20
N PRO A 330 -8.39 -10.93 5.64
CA PRO A 330 -8.31 -9.59 5.08
C PRO A 330 -7.90 -8.57 6.13
N ALA A 331 -7.03 -7.64 5.74
CA ALA A 331 -6.62 -6.53 6.58
C ALA A 331 -7.85 -5.73 7.09
N PRO A 332 -7.76 -5.09 8.26
CA PRO A 332 -8.79 -4.14 8.66
C PRO A 332 -8.89 -2.97 7.68
N VAL A 333 -10.05 -2.32 7.65
CA VAL A 333 -10.21 -1.01 7.01
C VAL A 333 -9.30 -0.01 7.75
N CYS A 334 -8.48 0.75 7.02
CA CYS A 334 -7.49 1.63 7.65
C CYS A 334 -8.18 2.78 8.38
N ALA A 335 -7.48 3.38 9.35
CA ALA A 335 -8.00 4.47 10.17
C ALA A 335 -8.61 5.63 9.36
N TYR A 336 -8.05 5.94 8.19
CA TYR A 336 -8.59 6.97 7.30
C TYR A 336 -10.04 6.70 6.87
N LEU A 337 -10.30 5.51 6.33
CA LEU A 337 -11.63 5.14 5.87
C LEU A 337 -12.60 4.87 7.04
N ARG A 338 -12.11 4.37 8.18
CA ARG A 338 -12.92 4.23 9.39
C ARG A 338 -13.40 5.58 9.93
N ASP A 339 -12.52 6.59 9.97
CA ASP A 339 -12.87 7.96 10.39
C ASP A 339 -13.92 8.57 9.43
N LEU A 340 -13.73 8.41 8.12
CA LEU A 340 -14.68 8.90 7.12
C LEU A 340 -16.04 8.17 7.13
N ALA A 341 -16.04 6.87 7.44
CA ALA A 341 -17.27 6.08 7.56
C ALA A 341 -18.10 6.44 8.81
N GLY A 342 -17.50 7.18 9.75
CA GLY A 342 -18.07 7.47 11.05
C GLY A 342 -17.95 6.32 12.05
N TRP A 343 -17.02 5.37 11.85
CA TRP A 343 -16.85 4.18 12.69
C TRP A 343 -15.95 4.39 13.92
N VAL A 344 -15.37 5.59 14.05
CA VAL A 344 -14.46 5.95 15.14
C VAL A 344 -15.25 6.66 16.24
N ASP A 345 -15.26 6.11 17.45
CA ASP A 345 -15.86 6.75 18.62
C ASP A 345 -14.90 7.75 19.29
N THR A 346 -13.60 7.44 19.29
CA THR A 346 -12.58 8.21 20.02
C THR A 346 -11.51 8.75 19.07
N VAL A 347 -11.46 10.07 18.92
CA VAL A 347 -10.36 10.77 18.25
C VAL A 347 -9.41 11.35 19.29
N VAL A 348 -8.22 10.76 19.42
CA VAL A 348 -7.15 11.29 20.28
C VAL A 348 -6.43 12.41 19.53
N ASP A 349 -6.44 13.61 20.09
CA ASP A 349 -5.81 14.78 19.47
C ASP A 349 -4.30 14.80 19.68
N LEU A 350 -3.57 14.60 18.58
CA LEU A 350 -2.11 14.62 18.56
C LEU A 350 -1.52 16.02 18.47
N ASN A 351 -2.32 17.08 18.26
CA ASN A 351 -1.81 18.45 18.30
C ASN A 351 -1.35 18.88 19.71
N ALA A 352 -1.80 18.18 20.75
CA ALA A 352 -1.34 18.36 22.12
C ALA A 352 -0.11 17.47 22.40
N PRO A 353 1.03 18.04 22.88
CA PRO A 353 2.19 17.24 23.20
C PRO A 353 1.95 16.34 24.42
N GLY A 354 2.48 15.11 24.40
CA GLY A 354 2.29 14.16 25.49
C GLY A 354 2.69 12.73 25.12
N ALA A 355 2.64 11.85 26.12
CA ALA A 355 2.74 10.41 25.89
C ALA A 355 1.37 9.84 25.50
N GLN A 356 1.38 8.92 24.55
CA GLN A 356 0.22 8.25 23.99
C GLN A 356 0.41 6.73 24.07
N VAL A 357 -0.71 6.00 24.09
CA VAL A 357 -0.73 4.54 24.11
C VAL A 357 -1.78 4.06 23.13
N ALA A 358 -1.36 3.38 22.05
CA ALA A 358 -2.24 2.77 21.08
C ALA A 358 -2.34 1.26 21.33
N GLU A 359 -3.54 0.75 21.53
CA GLU A 359 -3.80 -0.68 21.77
C GLU A 359 -4.17 -1.39 20.45
N ALA A 360 -3.68 -2.61 20.23
CA ALA A 360 -4.04 -3.38 19.05
C ALA A 360 -5.53 -3.77 19.07
N GLY A 361 -6.16 -3.83 17.89
CA GLY A 361 -7.57 -4.23 17.75
C GLY A 361 -8.60 -3.16 18.17
N ARG A 362 -8.18 -1.96 18.58
CA ARG A 362 -9.07 -0.83 18.89
C ARG A 362 -9.47 -0.06 17.63
N TYR A 363 -10.40 -0.64 16.86
CA TYR A 363 -10.92 -0.02 15.62
C TYR A 363 -11.87 1.17 15.88
N ASP A 364 -12.19 1.45 17.14
CA ASP A 364 -12.98 2.61 17.59
C ASP A 364 -12.12 3.84 17.90
N VAL A 365 -10.79 3.69 17.90
CA VAL A 365 -9.83 4.77 18.24
C VAL A 365 -9.01 5.17 17.02
N VAL A 366 -8.79 6.48 16.87
CA VAL A 366 -7.76 7.02 15.97
C VAL A 366 -6.99 8.13 16.66
N PHE A 367 -5.68 8.18 16.41
CA PHE A 367 -4.83 9.30 16.84
C PHE A 367 -4.65 10.24 15.66
N LYS A 368 -5.11 11.48 15.77
CA LYS A 368 -5.19 12.43 14.65
C LYS A 368 -4.40 13.69 14.93
N TYR A 369 -3.44 14.00 14.05
CA TYR A 369 -2.70 15.27 14.03
C TYR A 369 -3.19 16.13 12.87
N ARG A 370 -3.78 17.29 13.17
CA ARG A 370 -4.26 18.23 12.15
C ARG A 370 -3.13 19.16 11.72
N THR A 371 -2.96 19.34 10.41
CA THR A 371 -1.97 20.27 9.86
C THR A 371 -2.50 21.70 9.81
N SER A 372 -1.77 22.60 9.15
CA SER A 372 -2.25 23.96 8.89
C SER A 372 -3.42 24.01 7.90
N LYS A 373 -3.62 22.97 7.09
CA LYS A 373 -4.77 22.84 6.17
C LYS A 373 -5.83 21.93 6.80
N ARG A 374 -7.11 22.28 6.58
CA ARG A 374 -8.24 21.55 7.18
C ARG A 374 -8.45 20.15 6.58
N ASN A 375 -8.11 20.01 5.30
CA ASN A 375 -8.25 18.77 4.54
C ASN A 375 -7.07 17.82 4.71
N GLU A 376 -5.92 18.31 5.21
CA GLU A 376 -4.68 17.56 5.29
C GLU A 376 -4.32 17.26 6.76
N TYR A 377 -4.02 16.01 7.08
CA TYR A 377 -3.76 15.55 8.44
C TYR A 377 -2.97 14.25 8.46
N PHE A 378 -2.42 13.90 9.62
CA PHE A 378 -1.81 12.60 9.86
C PHE A 378 -2.70 11.77 10.79
N LEU A 379 -2.82 10.48 10.49
CA LEU A 379 -3.46 9.50 11.36
C LEU A 379 -2.44 8.49 11.84
N VAL A 380 -2.58 8.03 13.07
CA VAL A 380 -1.71 7.02 13.68
C VAL A 380 -2.57 5.91 14.27
N GLU A 381 -2.21 4.66 14.03
CA GLU A 381 -2.87 3.49 14.62
C GLU A 381 -1.88 2.34 14.89
N ASN A 382 -2.22 1.45 15.82
CA ASN A 382 -1.44 0.25 16.13
C ASN A 382 -1.87 -0.90 15.21
N ARG A 383 -0.91 -1.41 14.43
CA ARG A 383 -1.07 -2.53 13.48
C ARG A 383 -0.18 -3.71 13.89
N THR A 384 -0.11 -4.00 15.19
CA THR A 384 0.52 -5.23 15.70
C THR A 384 -0.16 -6.45 15.09
N ARG A 385 0.60 -7.47 14.67
CA ARG A 385 0.11 -8.66 13.94
C ARG A 385 -0.70 -9.63 14.80
N VAL A 386 -1.82 -9.15 15.32
CA VAL A 386 -2.82 -9.89 16.10
C VAL A 386 -4.20 -9.62 15.52
N GLY A 387 -5.16 -10.52 15.77
CA GLY A 387 -6.51 -10.37 15.22
C GLY A 387 -6.52 -10.25 13.69
N LEU A 388 -7.23 -9.25 13.15
CA LEU A 388 -7.33 -9.03 11.70
C LEU A 388 -5.98 -8.68 11.04
N ASP A 389 -4.99 -8.25 11.82
CA ASP A 389 -3.66 -7.92 11.32
C ASP A 389 -2.70 -9.12 11.32
N ARG A 390 -3.15 -10.33 11.71
CA ARG A 390 -2.28 -11.53 11.84
C ARG A 390 -1.44 -11.85 10.60
N ALA A 391 -1.97 -11.51 9.42
CA ALA A 391 -1.35 -11.80 8.13
C ALA A 391 -0.60 -10.60 7.53
N CYS A 392 -0.59 -9.43 8.19
CA CYS A 392 0.11 -8.26 7.68
C CYS A 392 1.63 -8.50 7.54
N PRO A 393 2.28 -7.94 6.51
CA PRO A 393 3.70 -8.15 6.25
C PRO A 393 4.61 -7.50 7.31
N SER A 394 4.15 -6.43 7.96
CA SER A 394 4.85 -5.74 9.05
C SER A 394 4.00 -5.66 10.33
N SER A 395 4.64 -5.30 11.45
CA SER A 395 4.03 -5.15 12.76
C SER A 395 4.54 -3.87 13.42
N GLY A 396 3.64 -2.95 13.77
CA GLY A 396 4.04 -1.73 14.48
C GLY A 396 3.05 -0.59 14.36
N LEU A 397 3.56 0.63 14.52
CA LEU A 397 2.76 1.84 14.42
C LEU A 397 2.64 2.23 12.94
N ALA A 398 1.41 2.32 12.43
CA ALA A 398 1.14 2.86 11.11
C ALA A 398 0.94 4.38 11.21
N ILE A 399 1.54 5.13 10.29
CA ILE A 399 1.37 6.58 10.18
C ILE A 399 0.91 6.89 8.77
N TYR A 400 -0.30 7.42 8.66
CA TYR A 400 -0.90 7.81 7.38
C TYR A 400 -0.79 9.32 7.19
N HIS A 401 -0.42 9.75 5.99
CA HIS A 401 -0.53 11.14 5.54
C HIS A 401 -1.76 11.25 4.64
N CYS A 402 -2.78 11.93 5.12
CA CYS A 402 -4.10 11.97 4.50
C CYS A 402 -4.42 13.37 3.98
N ASP A 403 -5.10 13.42 2.84
CA ASP A 403 -5.75 14.61 2.33
C ASP A 403 -7.10 14.22 1.68
N ILE A 404 -8.21 14.69 2.24
CA ILE A 404 -9.55 14.40 1.70
C ILE A 404 -9.84 15.01 0.32
N LEU A 405 -8.91 15.81 -0.21
CA LEU A 405 -8.91 16.34 -1.57
C LEU A 405 -7.79 15.73 -2.45
N GLY A 406 -7.00 14.78 -1.95
CA GLY A 406 -5.99 14.06 -2.73
C GLY A 406 -6.60 12.98 -3.63
N SER A 407 -5.78 12.21 -4.35
CA SER A 407 -6.21 11.04 -5.13
C SER A 407 -5.20 9.90 -5.08
N ASN A 408 -5.66 8.65 -4.97
CA ASN A 408 -4.75 7.52 -4.92
C ASN A 408 -4.05 7.21 -6.25
N GLU A 409 -4.47 7.84 -7.34
CA GLU A 409 -3.78 7.78 -8.63
C GLU A 409 -2.59 8.77 -8.71
N ARG A 410 -2.23 9.45 -7.62
CA ARG A 410 -1.25 10.55 -7.61
C ARG A 410 -0.13 10.31 -6.60
N GLN A 411 0.81 9.48 -7.01
CA GLN A 411 1.95 9.02 -6.21
C GLN A 411 3.10 10.02 -6.04
N GLU A 412 3.03 11.18 -6.69
CA GLU A 412 4.15 12.13 -6.75
C GLU A 412 4.47 12.78 -5.40
N GLY A 413 3.48 12.90 -4.51
CA GLY A 413 3.65 13.51 -3.19
C GLY A 413 3.96 15.02 -3.26
N THR A 414 3.33 15.72 -4.18
CA THR A 414 3.44 17.18 -4.41
C THR A 414 2.15 17.89 -4.04
N ALA A 415 2.16 19.23 -3.93
CA ALA A 415 1.00 20.01 -3.52
C ALA A 415 -0.26 19.82 -4.38
N ASP A 416 -0.05 19.60 -5.70
CA ASP A 416 -1.14 19.47 -6.68
C ASP A 416 -1.39 18.01 -7.07
N ARG A 417 -0.45 17.11 -6.78
CA ARG A 417 -0.53 15.68 -7.11
C ARG A 417 0.00 14.84 -5.95
N HIS A 418 -0.92 14.30 -5.17
CA HIS A 418 -0.65 13.51 -3.97
C HIS A 418 -1.81 12.56 -3.64
N TYR A 419 -1.50 11.51 -2.88
CA TYR A 419 -2.45 10.55 -2.33
C TYR A 419 -3.51 11.20 -1.47
N GLN A 420 -4.73 10.65 -1.49
CA GLN A 420 -5.70 10.94 -0.43
C GLN A 420 -5.32 10.30 0.90
N CYS A 421 -4.58 9.18 0.86
CA CYS A 421 -4.01 8.53 2.04
C CYS A 421 -2.79 7.72 1.62
N ALA A 422 -1.61 8.13 2.10
CA ALA A 422 -0.36 7.38 1.93
C ALA A 422 0.10 6.82 3.28
N LEU A 423 0.67 5.61 3.27
CA LEU A 423 1.40 5.09 4.42
C LEU A 423 2.85 5.62 4.38
N LEU A 424 3.28 6.31 5.44
CA LEU A 424 4.70 6.64 5.61
C LEU A 424 5.45 5.35 5.96
N GLN A 425 6.17 4.80 4.99
CA GLN A 425 6.97 3.59 5.17
C GLN A 425 8.19 3.88 6.05
N ALA A 426 8.32 3.19 7.17
CA ALA A 426 9.30 3.47 8.21
C ALA A 426 10.76 3.37 7.74
N ASP A 427 11.03 2.57 6.73
CA ASP A 427 12.36 2.45 6.11
C ASP A 427 12.68 3.55 5.07
N GLY A 428 11.69 4.37 4.71
CA GLY A 428 11.79 5.48 3.78
C GLY A 428 12.05 5.08 2.32
N ARG A 429 11.80 3.81 1.93
CA ARG A 429 12.05 3.33 0.56
C ARG A 429 11.02 3.75 -0.47
N ARG A 430 9.78 3.98 -0.02
CA ARG A 430 8.65 4.34 -0.89
C ARG A 430 8.35 3.25 -1.93
N ASP A 431 8.43 1.99 -1.52
CA ASP A 431 8.19 0.82 -2.37
C ASP A 431 6.71 0.70 -2.74
N LEU A 432 5.79 1.17 -1.88
CA LEU A 432 4.36 1.22 -2.18
C LEU A 432 3.99 2.22 -3.29
N GLU A 433 4.68 3.35 -3.36
CA GLU A 433 4.49 4.39 -4.38
C GLU A 433 5.26 4.08 -5.67
N ALA A 434 6.26 3.21 -5.59
CA ALA A 434 7.01 2.77 -6.75
C ALA A 434 6.17 1.85 -7.62
N ASN A 435 6.40 1.92 -8.94
CA ASN A 435 5.73 1.03 -9.86
C ASN A 435 6.16 -0.43 -9.60
N PRO A 436 5.21 -1.37 -9.40
CA PRO A 436 5.52 -2.76 -9.09
C PRO A 436 6.43 -3.46 -10.12
N ARG A 437 6.50 -2.94 -11.35
CA ARG A 437 7.31 -3.50 -12.45
C ARG A 437 8.79 -3.14 -12.36
N VAL A 438 9.16 -2.11 -11.60
CA VAL A 438 10.54 -1.58 -11.53
C VAL A 438 11.07 -1.47 -10.10
N GLY A 439 10.46 -2.21 -9.16
CA GLY A 439 10.97 -2.34 -7.79
C GLY A 439 9.92 -2.11 -6.70
N GLY A 440 8.71 -1.67 -7.04
CA GLY A 440 7.63 -1.53 -6.06
C GLY A 440 7.10 -2.87 -5.54
N ASN A 441 6.50 -2.85 -4.36
CA ASN A 441 5.91 -4.02 -3.71
C ASN A 441 4.59 -3.65 -3.01
N GLN A 442 3.85 -4.64 -2.52
CA GLN A 442 2.56 -4.45 -1.84
C GLN A 442 2.68 -4.22 -0.32
N GLY A 443 3.90 -4.05 0.17
CA GLY A 443 4.27 -3.93 1.57
C GLY A 443 5.25 -5.02 2.01
N ASP A 444 6.17 -4.67 2.88
CA ASP A 444 7.17 -5.54 3.47
C ASP A 444 7.41 -5.25 4.95
N GLY A 445 8.30 -6.03 5.59
CA GLY A 445 8.55 -5.93 7.03
C GLY A 445 9.07 -4.57 7.53
N GLY A 446 9.57 -3.72 6.64
CA GLY A 446 10.14 -2.40 6.94
C GLY A 446 9.15 -1.24 6.96
N ASP A 447 7.87 -1.45 6.62
CA ASP A 447 6.96 -0.30 6.43
C ASP A 447 6.38 0.29 7.71
N LEU A 448 6.14 -0.52 8.75
CA LEU A 448 5.57 -0.03 10.01
C LEU A 448 6.66 0.30 11.02
N PHE A 449 6.42 1.34 11.83
CA PHE A 449 7.40 1.80 12.80
C PHE A 449 7.47 0.88 14.01
N GLY A 450 8.63 0.21 14.15
CA GLY A 450 8.99 -0.61 15.30
C GLY A 450 9.52 0.18 16.50
N PRO A 451 9.96 -0.51 17.58
CA PRO A 451 10.53 0.13 18.75
C PRO A 451 11.78 0.97 18.41
N MET A 452 11.77 2.24 18.78
CA MET A 452 12.85 3.18 18.49
C MET A 452 12.84 4.32 19.51
N GLY A 453 13.98 4.55 20.18
CA GLY A 453 14.16 5.70 21.07
C GLY A 453 14.52 6.98 20.30
N GLY A 454 14.09 8.13 20.82
CA GLY A 454 14.28 9.43 20.19
C GLY A 454 13.29 9.71 19.05
N VAL A 455 13.54 10.77 18.28
CA VAL A 455 12.67 11.20 17.16
C VAL A 455 12.60 10.14 16.07
N VAL A 456 11.39 9.65 15.82
CA VAL A 456 11.06 8.67 14.77
C VAL A 456 10.57 9.38 13.51
N VAL A 457 9.65 10.33 13.65
CA VAL A 457 9.10 11.11 12.53
C VAL A 457 9.11 12.60 12.86
N SER A 458 9.56 13.43 11.92
CA SER A 458 9.53 14.89 11.96
C SER A 458 9.57 15.49 10.55
N SER A 459 9.57 16.82 10.42
CA SER A 459 9.78 17.49 9.13
C SER A 459 11.16 17.22 8.50
N MET A 460 12.10 16.64 9.26
CA MET A 460 13.50 16.43 8.86
C MET A 460 13.90 14.96 8.79
N SER A 461 13.05 14.03 9.21
CA SER A 461 13.32 12.59 9.14
C SER A 461 13.11 12.05 7.73
N ASN A 462 13.50 10.80 7.49
CA ASN A 462 13.06 10.05 6.31
C ASN A 462 12.43 8.73 6.80
N PRO A 463 11.13 8.49 6.58
CA PRO A 463 10.16 9.39 5.95
C PRO A 463 9.87 10.65 6.81
N HIS A 464 9.32 11.71 6.20
CA HIS A 464 9.07 13.00 6.87
C HIS A 464 7.59 13.31 7.11
N SER A 465 7.29 14.18 8.07
CA SER A 465 5.94 14.72 8.33
C SER A 465 5.67 16.09 7.67
N ARG A 466 6.32 16.44 6.57
CA ARG A 466 5.98 17.69 5.85
C ARG A 466 4.59 17.60 5.24
N GLU A 467 3.93 18.74 5.11
CA GLU A 467 2.72 18.85 4.31
C GLU A 467 3.04 18.60 2.83
N TRP A 468 2.03 18.27 2.01
CA TRP A 468 2.19 17.98 0.58
C TRP A 468 2.81 19.15 -0.21
N ASP A 469 2.72 20.37 0.30
CA ASP A 469 3.37 21.56 -0.26
C ASP A 469 4.81 21.80 0.23
N GLY A 470 5.36 20.86 1.00
CA GLY A 470 6.71 20.87 1.54
C GLY A 470 6.90 21.67 2.83
N ARG A 471 5.85 22.37 3.31
CA ARG A 471 5.92 23.09 4.59
C ARG A 471 5.98 22.13 5.77
N GLU A 472 6.50 22.60 6.89
CA GLU A 472 6.53 21.80 8.11
C GLU A 472 5.13 21.72 8.71
N SER A 473 4.63 20.51 8.96
CA SER A 473 3.34 20.31 9.66
C SER A 473 3.44 20.55 11.17
N GLY A 474 4.65 20.40 11.74
CA GLY A 474 4.91 20.42 13.17
C GLY A 474 4.73 19.08 13.90
N LEU A 475 4.27 18.02 13.21
CA LEU A 475 4.15 16.69 13.80
C LEU A 475 5.56 16.13 14.10
N ILE A 476 5.78 15.77 15.37
CA ILE A 476 6.95 15.04 15.82
C ILE A 476 6.46 13.84 16.62
N LEU A 477 6.92 12.65 16.24
CA LEU A 477 6.73 11.41 17.00
C LEU A 477 8.09 10.92 17.49
N SER A 478 8.17 10.50 18.76
CA SER A 478 9.38 9.97 19.36
C SER A 478 9.09 8.80 20.32
N ASP A 479 10.15 8.07 20.68
CA ASP A 479 10.14 7.06 21.73
C ASP A 479 9.03 6.01 21.57
N ILE A 480 9.08 5.28 20.44
CA ILE A 480 8.17 4.17 20.19
C ILE A 480 8.65 2.97 21.00
N GLU A 481 7.78 2.44 21.87
CA GLU A 481 8.03 1.28 22.72
C GLU A 481 6.85 0.32 22.62
N PHE A 482 7.13 -0.98 22.52
CA PHE A 482 6.11 -2.02 22.55
C PHE A 482 6.07 -2.61 23.96
N ASP A 483 4.88 -2.91 24.47
CA ASP A 483 4.70 -3.63 25.73
C ASP A 483 4.12 -5.04 25.52
N ASP A 484 4.07 -5.82 26.59
CA ASP A 484 3.66 -7.24 26.57
C ASP A 484 2.15 -7.44 26.32
N ASP A 485 1.35 -6.36 26.30
CA ASP A 485 -0.12 -6.38 26.11
C ASP A 485 -0.51 -5.95 24.67
N ASP A 486 0.40 -6.13 23.70
CA ASP A 486 0.23 -5.67 22.31
C ASP A 486 -0.05 -4.15 22.18
N ARG A 487 0.35 -3.34 23.18
CA ARG A 487 0.24 -1.89 23.12
C ARG A 487 1.53 -1.25 22.63
N ILE A 488 1.37 -0.14 21.92
CA ILE A 488 2.47 0.70 21.46
C ILE A 488 2.39 2.04 22.21
N ARG A 489 3.43 2.36 22.97
CA ARG A 489 3.61 3.67 23.59
C ARG A 489 4.46 4.54 22.69
N PHE A 490 4.09 5.79 22.56
CA PHE A 490 4.85 6.77 21.79
C PHE A 490 4.63 8.17 22.36
N ARG A 491 5.52 9.11 22.05
CA ARG A 491 5.36 10.51 22.43
C ARG A 491 5.04 11.34 21.20
N VAL A 492 4.20 12.33 21.40
CA VAL A 492 3.87 13.33 20.39
C VAL A 492 4.28 14.70 20.88
N GLY A 493 4.84 15.48 19.98
CA GLY A 493 5.22 16.85 20.26
C GLY A 493 6.37 16.96 21.26
N GLY A 494 6.82 18.21 21.40
CA GLY A 494 8.15 18.51 21.91
C GLY A 494 8.84 19.36 20.85
N ARG A 495 8.72 20.69 20.98
CA ARG A 495 9.64 21.59 20.30
C ARG A 495 10.96 21.41 21.03
N ALA A 496 11.70 20.38 20.65
CA ALA A 496 13.06 20.18 21.11
C ALA A 496 13.82 21.48 20.88
N ALA A 497 14.24 22.14 21.96
CA ALA A 497 15.25 23.18 21.84
C ALA A 497 16.41 22.57 21.07
N SER A 498 16.90 23.25 20.03
CA SER A 498 18.10 22.83 19.32
C SER A 498 19.21 22.67 20.34
N GLN A 499 19.68 21.44 20.55
CA GLN A 499 20.82 21.21 21.42
C GLN A 499 22.07 21.39 20.56
N SER A 500 22.88 22.40 20.87
CA SER A 500 24.24 22.48 20.34
C SER A 500 25.15 21.60 21.20
N VAL A 501 25.82 20.66 20.55
CA VAL A 501 26.77 19.72 21.14
C VAL A 501 28.13 19.98 20.50
N ARG A 502 29.13 20.29 21.32
CA ARG A 502 30.50 20.54 20.86
C ARG A 502 31.46 19.54 21.47
N GLY A 503 32.31 18.95 20.63
CA GLY A 503 33.47 18.16 21.03
C GLY A 503 34.75 18.72 20.40
N GLU A 504 35.88 18.54 21.07
CA GLU A 504 37.18 19.02 20.60
C GLU A 504 38.27 18.05 21.02
N GLN A 505 39.28 17.88 20.16
CA GLN A 505 40.46 17.08 20.41
C GLN A 505 41.70 17.81 19.90
N ALA A 506 42.65 18.03 20.81
CA ALA A 506 43.99 18.54 20.51
C ALA A 506 44.99 17.44 20.83
N THR A 507 45.57 16.83 19.81
CA THR A 507 46.31 15.56 19.96
C THR A 507 47.76 15.62 19.47
N GLU A 508 48.14 16.64 18.69
CA GLU A 508 49.50 16.83 18.15
C GLU A 508 50.12 15.55 17.54
N VAL A 509 49.28 14.70 16.94
CA VAL A 509 49.68 13.36 16.50
C VAL A 509 50.36 13.45 15.15
N ARG A 510 51.52 12.80 15.05
CA ARG A 510 52.27 12.72 13.80
C ARG A 510 51.47 11.97 12.74
N ILE A 511 51.36 12.58 11.56
CA ILE A 511 50.83 11.97 10.34
C ILE A 511 52.00 11.22 9.68
N PRO A 512 51.93 9.89 9.50
CA PRO A 512 52.99 9.13 8.85
C PRO A 512 53.05 9.40 7.33
N ASP A 513 54.26 9.59 6.81
CA ASP A 513 54.55 9.82 5.37
C ASP A 513 54.10 8.64 4.50
N ASN A 514 53.51 8.94 3.34
CA ASN A 514 53.04 7.99 2.32
C ASN A 514 52.31 6.75 2.86
N ASN A 515 51.52 6.93 3.93
CA ASN A 515 50.85 5.83 4.61
C ASN A 515 49.34 5.95 4.45
N THR A 516 48.77 4.98 3.73
CA THR A 516 47.34 4.94 3.45
C THR A 516 46.47 4.71 4.70
N GLY A 517 47.04 4.15 5.77
CA GLY A 517 46.39 3.99 7.07
C GLY A 517 46.40 5.26 7.92
N GLY A 518 47.31 6.20 7.64
CA GLY A 518 47.35 7.52 8.26
C GLY A 518 47.29 7.53 9.79
N VAL A 519 46.61 8.52 10.33
CA VAL A 519 46.28 8.69 11.75
C VAL A 519 44.77 8.86 11.93
N SER A 520 44.23 8.42 13.07
CA SER A 520 42.83 8.63 13.46
C SER A 520 42.74 9.36 14.80
N SER A 521 41.75 10.24 14.94
CA SER A 521 41.38 10.89 16.21
C SER A 521 39.88 10.74 16.42
N ILE A 522 39.46 10.55 17.68
CA ILE A 522 38.07 10.23 18.04
C ILE A 522 37.51 11.29 18.98
N ILE A 523 36.34 11.82 18.65
CA ILE A 523 35.47 12.57 19.56
C ILE A 523 34.26 11.68 19.89
N SER A 524 34.09 11.34 21.16
CA SER A 524 32.95 10.56 21.64
C SER A 524 31.83 11.49 22.08
N ILE A 525 30.68 11.41 21.42
CA ILE A 525 29.48 12.19 21.75
C ILE A 525 28.47 11.29 22.46
N THR A 526 28.10 11.65 23.69
CA THR A 526 27.13 10.90 24.50
C THR A 526 25.69 11.38 24.29
N ALA A 527 25.50 12.61 23.80
CA ALA A 527 24.19 13.18 23.50
C ALA A 527 23.50 12.44 22.34
N SER A 528 22.22 12.13 22.52
CA SER A 528 21.35 11.54 21.50
C SER A 528 20.67 12.62 20.66
N GLY A 529 20.30 12.28 19.42
CA GLY A 529 19.57 13.18 18.52
C GLY A 529 19.96 12.95 17.06
N ILE A 530 19.27 13.64 16.15
CA ILE A 530 19.54 13.65 14.72
C ILE A 530 20.25 14.95 14.34
N VAL A 531 21.34 14.86 13.58
CA VAL A 531 22.14 16.01 13.14
C VAL A 531 21.32 16.90 12.21
N ARG A 532 21.05 18.14 12.62
CA ARG A 532 20.43 19.20 11.80
C ARG A 532 21.48 20.05 11.10
N ARG A 533 22.53 20.39 11.83
CA ARG A 533 23.70 21.10 11.33
C ARG A 533 24.93 20.48 11.96
N ILE A 534 26.00 20.41 11.20
CA ILE A 534 27.32 20.02 11.69
C ILE A 534 28.37 20.95 11.12
N LYS A 535 29.27 21.39 11.99
CA LYS A 535 30.43 22.21 11.67
C LYS A 535 31.69 21.54 12.17
N VAL A 536 32.73 21.54 11.34
CA VAL A 536 34.03 20.94 11.65
C VAL A 536 35.12 21.97 11.41
N ASP A 537 35.91 22.24 12.45
CA ASP A 537 37.10 23.09 12.35
C ASP A 537 38.36 22.21 12.47
N LEU A 538 39.31 22.39 11.56
CA LEU A 538 40.54 21.61 11.45
C LEU A 538 41.77 22.52 11.53
N GLU A 539 42.80 22.06 12.24
CA GLU A 539 44.17 22.59 12.15
C GLU A 539 45.14 21.42 12.00
N ILE A 540 45.75 21.31 10.81
CA ILE A 540 46.78 20.33 10.49
C ILE A 540 48.02 21.08 10.03
N ARG A 541 49.17 20.78 10.63
CA ARG A 541 50.46 21.30 10.18
C ARG A 541 51.06 20.33 9.19
N HIS A 542 51.30 20.77 7.96
CA HIS A 542 51.88 19.93 6.91
C HIS A 542 52.55 20.81 5.84
N PRO A 543 53.78 20.50 5.39
CA PRO A 543 54.46 21.33 4.37
C PRO A 543 53.80 21.30 2.98
N PHE A 544 53.03 20.25 2.68
CA PHE A 544 52.32 20.09 1.39
C PHE A 544 50.91 19.55 1.62
N ILE A 545 49.89 20.41 1.72
CA ILE A 545 48.52 19.94 1.97
C ILE A 545 47.91 19.19 0.78
N GLY A 546 48.50 19.31 -0.41
CA GLY A 546 48.16 18.52 -1.60
C GLY A 546 48.40 17.01 -1.45
N ASP A 547 49.08 16.59 -0.39
CA ASP A 547 49.34 15.17 -0.12
C ASP A 547 48.30 14.54 0.78
N LEU A 548 47.49 15.36 1.45
CA LEU A 548 46.56 14.91 2.47
C LEU A 548 45.22 14.45 1.90
N VAL A 549 44.69 13.39 2.48
CA VAL A 549 43.28 13.02 2.43
C VAL A 549 42.72 13.06 3.85
N VAL A 550 41.65 13.84 4.05
CA VAL A 550 40.99 14.03 5.34
C VAL A 550 39.53 13.60 5.24
N GLU A 551 39.12 12.77 6.18
CA GLU A 551 37.81 12.12 6.18
C GLU A 551 37.19 12.15 7.57
N LEU A 552 35.89 12.40 7.63
CA LEU A 552 35.09 12.28 8.84
C LEU A 552 34.15 11.08 8.70
N LEU A 553 34.15 10.20 9.70
CA LEU A 553 33.21 9.09 9.81
C LEU A 553 32.23 9.37 10.95
N ALA A 554 30.93 9.29 10.64
CA ALA A 554 29.85 9.33 11.61
C ALA A 554 29.71 8.00 12.36
N PRO A 555 29.06 7.97 13.54
CA PRO A 555 28.79 6.74 14.29
C PRO A 555 28.02 5.67 13.50
N SER A 556 27.20 6.09 12.54
CA SER A 556 26.45 5.21 11.63
C SER A 556 27.32 4.53 10.56
N GLY A 557 28.58 4.94 10.41
CA GLY A 557 29.48 4.49 9.34
C GLY A 557 29.47 5.38 8.10
N THR A 558 28.57 6.37 8.01
CA THR A 558 28.54 7.34 6.91
C THR A 558 29.84 8.15 6.86
N ARG A 559 30.41 8.28 5.66
CA ARG A 559 31.71 8.91 5.40
C ARG A 559 31.55 10.24 4.65
N SER A 560 32.29 11.25 5.08
CA SER A 560 32.44 12.54 4.41
C SER A 560 33.92 12.83 4.14
N ILE A 561 34.26 13.25 2.93
CA ILE A 561 35.64 13.62 2.55
C ILE A 561 35.75 15.14 2.65
N LEU A 562 36.51 15.64 3.63
CA LEU A 562 36.69 17.07 3.89
C LEU A 562 37.80 17.66 3.02
N HIS A 563 38.84 16.87 2.73
CA HIS A 563 39.95 17.28 1.88
C HIS A 563 40.48 16.10 1.08
N SER A 564 40.75 16.31 -0.20
CA SER A 564 41.25 15.27 -1.10
C SER A 564 42.33 15.84 -2.00
N ARG A 565 43.55 15.94 -1.46
CA ARG A 565 44.77 16.29 -2.21
C ARG A 565 44.69 17.62 -2.96
N ARG A 566 43.91 18.56 -2.44
CA ARG A 566 43.77 19.93 -2.98
C ARG A 566 44.81 20.85 -2.34
N GLY A 567 45.07 22.02 -2.93
CA GLY A 567 45.99 23.02 -2.37
C GLY A 567 47.46 22.87 -2.77
N GLY A 568 47.87 21.74 -3.36
CA GLY A 568 49.22 21.56 -3.91
C GLY A 568 50.32 21.77 -2.86
N ALA A 569 51.26 22.66 -3.16
CA ALA A 569 52.41 22.99 -2.31
C ALA A 569 52.12 24.06 -1.23
N GLN A 570 50.85 24.26 -0.88
CA GLN A 570 50.51 25.13 0.23
C GLN A 570 50.84 24.45 1.56
N ASP A 571 51.39 25.24 2.49
CA ASP A 571 51.61 24.83 3.87
C ASP A 571 50.29 24.88 4.65
N ASP A 572 50.13 23.93 5.57
CA ASP A 572 49.13 23.85 6.63
C ASP A 572 47.65 23.89 6.19
N LEU A 573 46.86 22.95 6.70
CA LEU A 573 45.43 22.92 6.45
C LEU A 573 44.68 23.46 7.68
N ILE A 574 44.33 24.74 7.60
CA ILE A 574 43.45 25.42 8.55
C ILE A 574 42.13 25.68 7.84
N ALA A 575 41.09 24.92 8.18
CA ALA A 575 39.83 24.93 7.45
C ALA A 575 38.62 24.79 8.37
N SER A 576 37.50 25.38 7.93
CA SER A 576 36.20 25.30 8.59
C SER A 576 35.17 24.82 7.57
N PHE A 577 34.47 23.74 7.90
CA PHE A 577 33.43 23.13 7.07
C PHE A 577 32.10 23.26 7.80
N ASP A 578 31.04 23.60 7.09
CA ASP A 578 29.71 23.81 7.67
C ASP A 578 28.64 23.23 6.75
N SER A 579 27.72 22.44 7.30
CA SER A 579 26.63 21.84 6.55
C SER A 579 25.51 22.82 6.20
N GLU A 580 25.53 24.07 6.69
CA GLU A 580 24.60 25.13 6.24
C GLU A 580 24.76 25.50 4.77
N ARG A 581 25.91 25.13 4.17
CA ARG A 581 26.17 25.31 2.74
C ARG A 581 26.28 23.94 2.09
N PRO A 582 25.72 23.74 0.89
CA PRO A 582 25.96 22.52 0.12
C PRO A 582 27.48 22.31 -0.01
N GLY A 583 27.98 21.18 0.47
CA GLY A 583 29.41 20.96 0.63
C GLY A 583 29.74 19.60 1.21
N GLU A 584 30.96 19.46 1.70
CA GLU A 584 31.56 18.19 2.13
C GLU A 584 30.76 17.49 3.25
N LEU A 585 30.07 18.25 4.10
CA LEU A 585 29.32 17.74 5.25
C LEU A 585 27.84 17.40 4.98
N ALA A 586 27.33 17.64 3.76
CA ALA A 586 25.90 17.49 3.47
C ALA A 586 25.36 16.09 3.74
N SER A 587 26.16 15.04 3.49
CA SER A 587 25.77 13.64 3.73
C SER A 587 25.62 13.27 5.21
N LEU A 588 26.05 14.15 6.12
CA LEU A 588 26.01 13.91 7.57
C LEU A 588 24.76 14.50 8.24
N VAL A 589 24.01 15.37 7.53
CA VAL A 589 22.70 15.84 7.98
C VAL A 589 21.71 14.67 7.95
N GLY A 590 20.89 14.53 8.99
CA GLY A 590 19.95 13.41 9.14
C GLY A 590 20.56 12.15 9.78
N GLN A 591 21.87 12.13 10.08
CA GLN A 591 22.52 11.00 10.75
C GLN A 591 22.33 11.02 12.28
N PRO A 592 22.37 9.87 12.98
CA PRO A 592 22.40 9.82 14.44
C PRO A 592 23.65 10.48 15.02
N LEU A 593 23.49 11.32 16.05
CA LEU A 593 24.59 12.06 16.69
C LEU A 593 25.42 11.18 17.66
N ARG A 594 24.75 10.33 18.44
CA ARG A 594 25.38 9.59 19.55
C ARG A 594 26.40 8.57 19.05
N GLY A 595 27.60 8.61 19.61
CA GLY A 595 28.66 7.63 19.36
C GLY A 595 30.00 8.26 19.03
N ASN A 596 30.86 7.48 18.38
CA ASN A 596 32.22 7.89 18.06
C ASN A 596 32.29 8.54 16.68
N TRP A 597 32.68 9.80 16.66
CA TRP A 597 33.04 10.52 15.44
C TRP A 597 34.54 10.39 15.23
N VAL A 598 34.93 9.89 14.06
CA VAL A 598 36.33 9.55 13.77
C VAL A 598 36.85 10.42 12.63
N LEU A 599 37.82 11.29 12.93
CA LEU A 599 38.60 12.00 11.92
C LEU A 599 39.79 11.14 11.50
N ARG A 600 39.92 10.85 10.20
CA ARG A 600 41.08 10.17 9.61
C ARG A 600 41.85 11.13 8.73
N VAL A 601 43.16 11.17 8.93
CA VAL A 601 44.08 11.98 8.12
C VAL A 601 45.18 11.07 7.59
N SER A 602 45.38 11.05 6.28
CA SER A 602 46.44 10.25 5.65
C SER A 602 47.25 11.09 4.67
N ASP A 603 48.56 10.96 4.74
CA ASP A 603 49.48 11.44 3.72
C ASP A 603 49.59 10.37 2.62
N ARG A 604 49.41 10.79 1.37
CA ARG A 604 49.41 9.95 0.18
C ARG A 604 50.52 10.29 -0.81
N ALA A 605 51.52 11.08 -0.41
CA ALA A 605 52.75 11.29 -1.15
C ALA A 605 53.96 10.97 -0.27
N ARG A 606 55.16 11.05 -0.84
CA ARG A 606 56.41 10.72 -0.15
C ARG A 606 57.16 12.00 0.21
N ARG A 607 57.95 11.92 1.29
CA ARG A 607 59.01 12.85 1.76
C ARG A 607 58.56 13.82 2.84
N ASP A 608 57.26 14.07 2.96
CA ASP A 608 56.72 15.06 3.86
C ASP A 608 56.03 14.39 5.04
N VAL A 609 56.06 15.05 6.20
CA VAL A 609 55.33 14.60 7.39
C VAL A 609 54.70 15.81 8.05
N GLY A 610 53.55 15.60 8.66
CA GLY A 610 52.89 16.64 9.43
C GLY A 610 52.31 16.15 10.74
N ARG A 611 51.45 16.98 11.30
CA ARG A 611 50.77 16.74 12.58
C ARG A 611 49.31 17.17 12.49
N LEU A 612 48.43 16.31 12.97
CA LEU A 612 47.08 16.74 13.34
C LEU A 612 47.19 17.48 14.67
N VAL A 613 47.08 18.81 14.63
CA VAL A 613 47.23 19.67 15.81
C VAL A 613 45.95 19.63 16.62
N LYS A 614 44.83 20.03 16.02
CA LYS A 614 43.52 19.99 16.66
C LYS A 614 42.38 19.87 15.65
N TRP A 615 41.25 19.39 16.12
CA TRP A 615 39.97 19.50 15.43
C TRP A 615 38.82 19.60 16.42
N SER A 616 37.74 20.24 15.98
CA SER A 616 36.49 20.30 16.73
C SER A 616 35.30 20.00 15.86
N LEU A 617 34.25 19.50 16.50
CA LEU A 617 32.96 19.18 15.91
C LEU A 617 31.90 19.88 16.73
N GLU A 618 31.09 20.71 16.09
CA GLU A 618 29.89 21.29 16.65
C GLU A 618 28.69 20.76 15.87
N ALA A 619 27.70 20.22 16.56
CA ALA A 619 26.49 19.71 15.95
C ALA A 619 25.26 20.30 16.64
N GLU A 620 24.33 20.81 15.84
CA GLU A 620 23.00 21.16 16.31
C GLU A 620 22.07 19.97 16.03
N THR A 621 21.32 19.54 17.04
CA THR A 621 20.35 18.46 16.88
C THR A 621 18.92 18.95 16.97
N ALA A 622 18.01 18.19 16.35
CA ALA A 622 16.70 18.03 16.95
C ALA A 622 16.90 17.10 18.17
N SER A 623 16.63 17.57 19.39
CA SER A 623 16.80 16.72 20.58
C SER A 623 15.92 15.48 20.49
N ALA A 624 16.43 14.39 21.06
CA ALA A 624 15.74 13.11 21.23
C ALA A 624 14.35 13.26 21.85
#